data_AF-A0A2U8JGC2-F1
#
_entry.id   AF-A0A2U8JGC2-F1
#
_cell.length_a   1.000
_cell.length_b   1.000
_cell.length_c   1.000
_cell.angle_alpha   90.00
_cell.angle_beta   90.00
_cell.angle_gamma   90.00
#
_symmetry.space_group_name_H-M   'P 1'
#
loop_
_entity.id
_entity.type
_entity.pdbx_description
1 polymer ?
#
loop_
_entity_poly.entity_id
_entity_poly.type
_entity_poly.pdbx_seq_one_letter_code
_entity_poly.pdbx_strand_id
1 'polypeptide(L)'
;EATIYESPVVPAPKKAPMDSLFDYGTYRHHPSENKRWRRRIAEKQPPAAKGPAPDPPPVLKVFNRPILFDIVSRGSPAGLDGLLSFLLTHKKRLTDEEFREPSTGKTCLPKALLNLSGGKNDTIPV
;
A
#
# COMPACT_ATOMS: atom_id res chain seq x y z
N GLU A 1 6.77 -52.36 -41.15
CA GLU A 1 6.54 -51.04 -41.77
C GLU A 1 5.69 -50.23 -40.80
N ALA A 2 6.24 -49.17 -40.22
CA ALA A 2 5.53 -48.29 -39.28
C ALA A 2 5.34 -46.93 -39.97
N THR A 3 4.10 -46.57 -40.26
CA THR A 3 3.72 -45.30 -40.88
C THR A 3 3.79 -44.18 -39.84
N ILE A 4 4.83 -43.34 -39.93
CA ILE A 4 4.94 -42.13 -39.14
C ILE A 4 4.01 -41.06 -39.73
N TYR A 5 3.09 -40.58 -38.90
CA TYR A 5 2.24 -39.43 -39.14
C TYR A 5 3.10 -38.16 -39.06
N GLU A 6 3.40 -37.55 -40.21
CA GLU A 6 4.15 -36.30 -40.29
C GLU A 6 3.16 -35.12 -40.38
N SER A 7 3.11 -34.31 -39.33
CA SER A 7 2.29 -33.10 -39.24
C SER A 7 3.12 -31.88 -39.66
N PRO A 8 2.62 -30.98 -40.54
CA PRO A 8 3.36 -29.79 -40.94
C PRO A 8 3.31 -28.70 -39.85
N VAL A 9 4.46 -28.37 -39.25
CA VAL A 9 4.62 -27.20 -38.37
C VAL A 9 4.64 -25.93 -39.23
N VAL A 10 3.60 -25.10 -39.09
CA VAL A 10 3.56 -23.76 -39.67
C VAL A 10 4.44 -22.81 -38.83
N PRO A 11 5.39 -22.05 -39.43
CA PRO A 11 6.15 -21.06 -38.68
C PRO A 11 5.24 -19.92 -38.22
N ALA A 12 5.13 -19.70 -36.91
CA ALA A 12 4.43 -18.56 -36.34
C ALA A 12 5.17 -17.24 -36.67
N PRO A 13 4.49 -16.18 -37.14
CA PRO A 13 5.11 -14.88 -37.32
C PRO A 13 5.49 -14.26 -35.98
N LYS A 14 6.78 -14.27 -35.65
CA LYS A 14 7.36 -13.54 -34.53
C LYS A 14 7.54 -12.06 -34.90
N LYS A 15 6.53 -11.23 -34.65
CA LYS A 15 6.73 -9.79 -34.50
C LYS A 15 5.61 -9.18 -33.66
N ALA A 16 5.97 -8.68 -32.48
CA ALA A 16 5.08 -7.88 -31.64
C ALA A 16 4.78 -6.53 -32.34
N PRO A 17 3.59 -5.93 -32.11
CA PRO A 17 3.21 -4.63 -32.66
C PRO A 17 3.86 -3.50 -31.87
N MET A 18 5.18 -3.51 -31.76
CA MET A 18 5.92 -2.64 -30.85
C MET A 18 6.91 -1.74 -31.58
N ASP A 19 6.41 -1.05 -32.62
CA ASP A 19 7.00 0.21 -33.10
C ASP A 19 6.11 0.81 -34.20
N SER A 20 5.23 1.75 -33.82
CA SER A 20 4.67 2.75 -34.74
C SER A 20 4.04 3.88 -33.92
N LEU A 21 4.85 4.63 -33.17
CA LEU A 21 4.38 5.92 -32.64
C LEU A 21 5.49 6.92 -32.33
N PHE A 22 6.38 7.20 -33.29
CA PHE A 22 7.07 8.48 -33.33
C PHE A 22 7.18 8.93 -34.79
N ASP A 23 6.26 9.82 -35.17
CA ASP A 23 6.28 10.53 -36.44
C ASP A 23 7.16 11.77 -36.27
N TYR A 24 8.45 11.68 -36.63
CA TYR A 24 9.35 12.83 -36.66
C TYR A 24 9.13 13.63 -37.95
N GLY A 25 7.96 14.29 -38.01
CA GLY A 25 7.59 15.24 -39.06
C GLY A 25 7.98 16.68 -38.69
N THR A 26 9.18 17.07 -39.12
CA THR A 26 9.51 18.39 -39.70
C THR A 26 8.84 19.66 -39.12
N TYR A 27 9.60 20.36 -38.27
CA TYR A 27 9.99 21.76 -38.48
C TYR A 27 8.98 22.66 -39.23
N ARG A 28 7.93 23.13 -38.54
CA ARG A 28 7.26 24.40 -38.88
C ARG A 28 6.98 25.23 -37.63
N HIS A 29 7.90 26.15 -37.40
CA HIS A 29 7.83 27.22 -36.43
C HIS A 29 6.72 28.20 -36.83
N HIS A 30 5.57 28.14 -36.17
CA HIS A 30 4.57 29.22 -36.19
C HIS A 30 4.57 29.89 -34.82
N PRO A 31 4.93 31.19 -34.71
CA PRO A 31 4.81 31.89 -33.43
C PRO A 31 3.33 32.23 -33.23
N SER A 32 2.69 31.64 -32.23
CA SER A 32 1.38 32.09 -31.77
C SER A 32 1.53 32.94 -30.51
N GLU A 33 0.86 34.09 -30.51
CA GLU A 33 1.02 35.19 -29.57
C GLU A 33 0.57 34.85 -28.14
N ASN A 34 1.45 34.31 -27.31
CA ASN A 34 1.18 34.11 -25.88
C ASN A 34 1.38 35.39 -25.02
N LYS A 35 0.85 36.54 -25.47
CA LYS A 35 0.85 37.79 -24.69
C LYS A 35 -0.47 38.05 -23.94
N ARG A 36 -1.16 37.02 -23.44
CA ARG A 36 -2.45 37.19 -22.75
C ARG A 36 -2.63 36.54 -21.38
N TRP A 37 -1.54 36.20 -20.67
CA TRP A 37 -1.63 35.67 -19.30
C TRP A 37 -1.03 36.51 -18.18
N ARG A 38 -0.70 37.80 -18.41
CA ARG A 38 -0.55 38.76 -17.30
C ARG A 38 -1.92 39.12 -16.72
N ARG A 39 -2.61 38.12 -16.13
CA ARG A 39 -3.60 38.39 -15.10
C ARG A 39 -2.81 38.92 -13.90
N ARG A 40 -2.96 40.22 -13.66
CA ARG A 40 -2.58 40.90 -12.42
C ARG A 40 -3.00 40.00 -11.27
N ILE A 41 -2.02 39.50 -10.52
CA ILE A 41 -2.26 39.05 -9.15
C ILE A 41 -2.74 40.30 -8.43
N ALA A 42 -4.05 40.39 -8.22
CA ALA A 42 -4.59 41.36 -7.29
C ALA A 42 -3.99 41.01 -5.94
N GLU A 43 -3.15 41.89 -5.43
CA GLU A 43 -2.63 41.88 -4.08
C GLU A 43 -3.82 41.98 -3.12
N LYS A 44 -4.41 40.83 -2.80
CA LYS A 44 -5.36 40.70 -1.71
C LYS A 44 -4.56 40.64 -0.43
N GLN A 45 -4.83 41.62 0.43
CA GLN A 45 -4.37 41.72 1.81
C GLN A 45 -4.35 40.36 2.51
N PRO A 46 -3.33 40.08 3.35
CA PRO A 46 -3.33 38.87 4.15
C PRO A 46 -4.50 38.92 5.14
N PRO A 47 -5.41 37.92 5.17
CA PRO A 47 -6.35 37.83 6.26
C PRO A 47 -5.59 37.56 7.56
N ALA A 48 -5.95 38.32 8.58
CA ALA A 48 -5.40 38.30 9.93
C ALA A 48 -5.11 36.88 10.45
N ALA A 49 -4.00 36.78 11.18
CA ALA A 49 -3.51 35.59 11.87
C ALA A 49 -4.65 34.82 12.54
N LYS A 50 -5.13 33.77 11.87
CA LYS A 50 -5.87 32.70 12.54
C LYS A 50 -4.84 31.99 13.41
N GLY A 51 -5.18 31.82 14.69
CA GLY A 51 -4.38 31.05 15.64
C GLY A 51 -4.03 29.66 15.11
N PRO A 52 -3.07 28.96 15.74
CA PRO A 52 -2.60 27.67 15.27
C PRO A 52 -3.79 26.78 14.97
N ALA A 53 -3.82 26.23 13.75
CA ALA A 53 -4.87 25.29 13.35
C ALA A 53 -4.95 24.18 14.41
N PRO A 54 -6.15 23.77 14.84
CA PRO A 54 -6.27 22.61 15.72
C PRO A 54 -5.55 21.43 15.09
N ASP A 55 -4.76 20.71 15.89
CA ASP A 55 -3.96 19.59 15.43
C ASP A 55 -4.82 18.64 14.58
N PRO A 56 -4.31 18.16 13.43
CA PRO A 56 -5.06 17.24 12.61
C PRO A 56 -5.46 16.01 13.44
N PRO A 57 -6.70 15.49 13.27
CA PRO A 57 -7.15 14.32 14.02
C PRO A 57 -6.10 13.21 13.91
N PRO A 58 -5.69 12.59 15.02
CA PRO A 58 -4.70 11.52 14.98
C PRO A 58 -5.20 10.42 14.04
N VAL A 59 -4.42 10.14 13.00
CA VAL A 59 -4.71 9.06 12.06
C VAL A 59 -4.53 7.75 12.82
N LEU A 60 -5.65 7.15 13.24
CA LEU A 60 -5.62 5.88 13.94
C LEU A 60 -5.17 4.78 12.98
N LYS A 61 -4.06 4.14 13.32
CA LYS A 61 -3.54 2.98 12.59
C LYS A 61 -4.58 1.86 12.67
N VAL A 62 -4.94 1.30 11.51
CA VAL A 62 -5.91 0.20 11.43
C VAL A 62 -5.20 -1.12 11.75
N PHE A 63 -5.75 -1.90 12.67
CA PHE A 63 -5.25 -3.22 13.00
C PHE A 63 -6.26 -4.29 12.61
N ASN A 64 -5.83 -5.23 11.78
CA ASN A 64 -6.59 -6.40 11.35
C ASN A 64 -5.81 -7.67 11.70
N ARG A 65 -6.49 -8.83 11.79
CA ARG A 65 -5.86 -10.14 12.03
C ARG A 65 -4.56 -10.39 11.24
N PRO A 66 -4.51 -10.26 9.90
CA PRO A 66 -3.27 -10.55 9.16
C PRO A 66 -2.11 -9.64 9.58
N ILE A 67 -2.37 -8.36 9.85
CA ILE A 67 -1.37 -7.39 10.29
C ILE A 67 -0.83 -7.78 11.68
N LEU A 68 -1.73 -8.08 12.62
CA LEU A 68 -1.33 -8.49 13.97
C LEU A 68 -0.50 -9.78 13.94
N PHE A 69 -0.94 -10.76 13.16
CA PHE A 69 -0.24 -12.04 13.06
C PHE A 69 1.15 -11.90 12.42
N ASP A 70 1.30 -11.01 11.42
CA ASP A 70 2.61 -10.70 10.83
C ASP A 70 3.54 -10.02 11.84
N ILE A 71 3.09 -8.94 12.48
CA ILE A 71 3.89 -8.18 13.46
C ILE A 71 4.38 -9.10 14.59
N VAL A 72 3.46 -9.88 15.17
CA VAL A 72 3.75 -10.77 16.28
C VAL A 72 4.66 -11.92 15.84
N SER A 73 4.53 -12.42 14.61
CA SER A 73 5.45 -13.43 14.07
C SER A 73 6.88 -12.94 13.88
N ARG A 74 7.05 -11.64 13.63
CA ARG A 74 8.36 -10.99 13.52
C ARG A 74 8.95 -10.60 14.89
N GLY A 75 8.13 -10.63 15.95
CA GLY A 75 8.53 -10.18 17.28
C GLY A 75 8.83 -8.68 17.35
N SER A 76 8.14 -7.85 16.56
CA SER A 76 8.39 -6.40 16.50
C SER A 76 7.37 -5.62 17.33
N PRO A 77 7.68 -5.19 18.57
CA PRO A 77 6.73 -4.47 19.42
C PRO A 77 6.35 -3.10 18.86
N ALA A 78 7.26 -2.41 18.18
CA ALA A 78 6.99 -1.13 17.50
C ALA A 78 5.86 -1.23 16.45
N GLY A 79 5.65 -2.41 15.87
CA GLY A 79 4.53 -2.65 14.96
C GLY A 79 3.15 -2.48 15.63
N LEU A 80 3.08 -2.74 16.94
CA LEU A 80 1.87 -2.70 17.76
C LEU A 80 1.60 -1.31 18.38
N ASP A 81 2.43 -0.31 18.11
CA ASP A 81 2.20 1.05 18.58
C ASP A 81 0.83 1.59 18.13
N GLY A 82 0.03 2.02 19.11
CA GLY A 82 -1.33 2.50 18.88
C GLY A 82 -2.42 1.41 18.90
N LEU A 83 -2.07 0.12 19.04
CA LEU A 83 -3.04 -0.98 19.09
C LEU A 83 -4.05 -0.83 20.22
N LEU A 84 -3.58 -0.48 21.43
CA LEU A 84 -4.47 -0.30 22.58
C LEU A 84 -5.48 0.81 22.33
N SER A 85 -5.05 1.95 21.76
CA SER A 85 -5.95 3.04 21.40
C SER A 85 -6.97 2.61 20.36
N PHE A 86 -6.57 1.86 19.34
CA PHE A 86 -7.49 1.32 18.33
C PHE A 86 -8.55 0.41 18.96
N LEU A 87 -8.14 -0.53 19.81
CA LEU A 87 -9.06 -1.45 20.47
C LEU A 87 -10.07 -0.71 21.37
N LEU A 88 -9.61 0.28 22.14
CA LEU A 88 -10.47 1.07 23.01
C LEU A 88 -11.47 1.93 22.23
N THR A 89 -11.01 2.65 21.19
CA THR A 89 -11.87 3.50 20.35
C THR A 89 -12.97 2.70 19.67
N HIS A 90 -12.66 1.49 19.20
CA HIS A 90 -13.61 0.63 18.50
C HIS A 90 -14.35 -0.35 19.42
N LYS A 91 -14.09 -0.35 20.74
CA LYS A 91 -14.64 -1.28 21.74
C LYS A 91 -14.41 -2.76 21.37
N LYS A 92 -13.22 -3.06 20.89
CA LYS A 92 -12.78 -4.36 20.42
C LYS A 92 -11.86 -5.05 21.43
N ARG A 93 -11.81 -6.38 21.38
CA ARG A 93 -10.93 -7.21 22.21
C ARG A 93 -10.06 -8.10 21.31
N LEU A 94 -8.84 -8.38 21.74
CA LEU A 94 -7.93 -9.30 21.02
C LEU A 94 -8.47 -10.74 20.88
N THR A 95 -9.51 -11.08 21.64
CA THR A 95 -10.20 -12.37 21.61
C THR A 95 -11.41 -12.40 20.67
N ASP A 96 -11.77 -11.26 20.07
CA ASP A 96 -12.91 -11.20 19.15
C ASP A 96 -12.62 -11.98 17.87
N GLU A 97 -13.68 -12.48 17.24
CA GLU A 97 -13.59 -13.35 16.04
C GLU A 97 -12.81 -12.71 14.89
N GLU A 98 -12.82 -11.38 14.79
CA GLU A 98 -12.08 -10.65 13.76
C GLU A 98 -10.56 -10.68 13.94
N PHE A 99 -10.06 -10.98 15.15
CA PHE A 99 -8.63 -11.12 15.47
C PHE A 99 -8.21 -12.57 15.69
N ARG A 100 -9.17 -13.50 15.66
CA ARG A 100 -8.95 -14.93 15.79
C ARG A 100 -8.92 -15.59 14.41
N GLU A 101 -8.14 -16.64 14.27
CA GLU A 101 -8.15 -17.47 13.07
C GLU A 101 -9.44 -18.33 13.08
N PRO A 102 -10.28 -18.34 12.02
CA PRO A 102 -11.65 -18.84 12.10
C PRO A 102 -11.76 -20.36 12.23
N SER A 103 -10.77 -21.10 11.72
CA SER A 103 -10.85 -22.56 11.66
C SER A 103 -10.30 -23.23 12.93
N THR A 104 -9.14 -22.77 13.42
CA THR A 104 -8.46 -23.36 14.58
C THR A 104 -8.63 -22.54 15.85
N GLY A 105 -9.14 -21.31 15.73
CA GLY A 105 -9.25 -20.44 16.87
C GLY A 105 -7.91 -19.90 17.37
N LYS A 106 -6.88 -19.85 16.51
CA LYS A 106 -5.57 -19.33 16.89
C LYS A 106 -5.66 -17.83 17.18
N THR A 107 -5.02 -17.37 18.26
CA THR A 107 -4.91 -15.95 18.61
C THR A 107 -3.46 -15.47 18.45
N CYS A 108 -3.22 -14.17 18.69
CA CYS A 108 -1.90 -13.57 18.59
C CYS A 108 -0.89 -14.21 19.57
N LEU A 109 -1.31 -14.61 20.78
CA LEU A 109 -0.39 -15.15 21.79
C LEU A 109 0.20 -16.52 21.39
N PRO A 110 -0.59 -17.56 21.02
CA PRO A 110 -0.04 -18.79 20.46
C PRO A 110 0.80 -18.54 19.20
N LYS A 111 0.45 -17.56 18.36
CA LYS A 111 1.26 -17.20 17.20
C LYS A 111 2.63 -16.66 17.61
N ALA A 112 2.70 -15.81 18.64
CA ALA A 112 3.94 -15.28 19.20
C ALA A 112 4.84 -16.39 19.75
N LEU A 113 4.26 -17.29 20.54
CA LEU A 113 4.97 -18.41 21.16
C LEU A 113 5.54 -19.41 20.14
N LEU A 114 4.95 -19.51 18.95
CA LEU A 114 5.46 -20.33 17.86
C LEU A 114 6.58 -19.65 17.05
N ASN A 115 6.78 -18.33 17.20
CA ASN A 115 7.74 -17.55 16.41
C ASN A 115 8.67 -16.80 17.37
N LEU A 116 9.67 -17.52 17.86
CA LEU A 116 10.66 -17.02 18.81
C LEU A 116 12.00 -16.78 18.11
N SER A 117 12.62 -15.64 18.40
CA SER A 117 14.02 -15.32 18.05
C SER A 117 14.88 -15.52 19.29
N GLY A 118 15.78 -16.52 19.26
CA GLY A 118 16.61 -16.84 20.42
C GLY A 118 15.82 -17.26 21.67
N GLY A 119 14.65 -17.89 21.48
CA GLY A 119 13.76 -18.32 22.57
C GLY A 119 12.90 -17.20 23.17
N LYS A 120 12.91 -16.00 22.58
CA LYS A 120 12.12 -14.85 23.04
C LYS A 120 11.30 -14.25 21.91
N ASN A 121 10.28 -13.50 22.27
CA ASN A 121 9.53 -12.66 21.37
C ASN A 121 9.15 -11.39 22.13
N ASP A 122 9.67 -10.25 21.70
CA ASP A 122 9.56 -8.99 22.45
C ASP A 122 8.12 -8.43 22.51
N THR A 123 7.17 -9.05 21.80
CA THR A 123 5.74 -8.74 21.93
C THR A 123 5.09 -9.45 23.12
N ILE A 124 5.79 -10.39 23.78
CA ILE A 124 5.33 -11.10 24.98
C ILE A 124 6.12 -10.58 26.18
N PRO A 125 5.48 -9.99 27.20
CA PRO A 125 6.17 -9.66 28.45
C PRO A 125 6.59 -10.95 29.17
N VAL A 126 7.81 -10.97 29.70
CA VAL A 126 8.42 -12.10 30.42
C VAL A 126 8.36 -11.86 31.92
#